data_AF-A0A183MDJ9-F1
#
_entry.id   AF-A0A183MDJ9-F1
#
_cell.length_a   1.000
_cell.length_b   1.000
_cell.length_c   1.000
_cell.angle_alpha   90.00
_cell.angle_beta   90.00
_cell.angle_gamma   90.00
#
_symmetry.space_group_name_H-M   'P 1'
#
loop_
_entity.id
_entity.type
_entity.pdbx_description
1 polymer ?
#
loop_
_entity_poly.entity_id
_entity_poly.type
_entity_poly.pdbx_seq_one_letter_code
_entity_poly.pdbx_strand_id
1 'polypeptide(L)'
;MPGVEGSLKIVDRVKSIFKLAQGEYIAPEKIEMAYQTCKLISQIFVDGNSQKNYPVAIVVPDFTELRSALSNSKVLQHHKKLLDSELCRNETVNKFVLEKMNGVATLKLLKGFEKVCDE
;
A
#
# COMPACT_ATOMS: atom_id res chain seq x y z
N MET A 1 40.38 19.44 12.91
CA MET A 1 40.02 19.64 11.48
C MET A 1 38.66 18.97 11.23
N PRO A 2 37.83 19.54 10.33
CA PRO A 2 36.35 19.60 10.35
C PRO A 2 35.73 18.26 9.94
N GLY A 3 34.45 17.96 10.09
CA GLY A 3 33.26 18.70 10.48
C GLY A 3 32.09 17.70 10.44
N VAL A 4 31.06 17.94 11.26
CA VAL A 4 29.80 17.19 11.30
C VAL A 4 29.30 16.81 9.89
N GLU A 5 29.24 15.52 9.61
CA GLU A 5 28.55 14.99 8.43
C GLU A 5 27.03 15.15 8.63
N GLY A 6 26.58 16.39 8.43
CA GLY A 6 25.21 16.74 8.14
C GLY A 6 24.80 16.04 6.86
N SER A 7 24.30 14.82 7.00
CA SER A 7 23.61 14.11 5.94
C SER A 7 22.28 14.81 5.68
N LEU A 8 22.31 15.78 4.76
CA LEU A 8 21.10 16.40 4.22
C LEU A 8 20.39 15.34 3.36
N LYS A 9 19.53 14.56 3.99
CA LYS A 9 18.64 13.64 3.30
C LYS A 9 17.51 14.47 2.72
N ILE A 10 17.39 14.46 1.40
CA ILE A 10 16.27 15.08 0.69
C ILE A 10 15.01 14.33 1.11
N VAL A 11 14.32 14.86 2.12
CA VAL A 11 12.96 14.50 2.46
C VAL A 11 12.07 15.42 1.65
N ASP A 12 11.53 14.83 0.59
CA ASP A 12 10.24 15.05 -0.05
C ASP A 12 9.55 16.43 0.05
N ARG A 13 8.68 16.75 -0.92
CA ARG A 13 7.96 18.03 -0.94
C ARG A 13 7.20 18.23 0.38
N VAL A 14 7.47 19.36 1.05
CA VAL A 14 6.93 19.86 2.34
C VAL A 14 5.42 19.72 2.57
N LYS A 15 4.63 19.35 1.56
CA LYS A 15 3.17 19.34 1.61
C LYS A 15 2.51 18.00 2.00
N SER A 16 3.24 16.89 2.10
CA SER A 16 2.58 15.59 2.36
C SER A 16 3.27 14.68 3.40
N ILE A 17 4.19 15.19 4.24
CA ILE A 17 4.79 14.34 5.28
C ILE A 17 3.85 14.31 6.49
N PHE A 18 3.31 13.14 6.83
CA PHE A 18 2.42 12.98 7.98
C PHE A 18 3.22 12.50 9.19
N LYS A 19 2.97 13.13 10.33
CA LYS A 19 3.49 12.67 11.62
C LYS A 19 2.47 11.73 12.25
N LEU A 20 2.86 10.47 12.46
CA LEU A 20 2.07 9.52 13.23
C LEU A 20 2.11 9.89 14.73
N ALA A 21 1.10 9.44 15.48
CA ALA A 21 1.00 9.68 16.93
C ALA A 21 2.24 9.20 17.72
N GLN A 22 2.95 8.18 17.20
CA GLN A 22 4.20 7.66 17.77
C GLN A 22 5.43 8.57 17.55
N GLY A 23 5.29 9.67 16.83
CA GLY A 23 6.37 10.62 16.55
C GLY A 23 7.18 10.35 15.29
N GLU A 24 6.86 9.29 14.54
CA GLU A 24 7.49 8.99 13.26
C GLU A 24 6.87 9.77 12.11
N TYR A 25 7.72 10.16 11.15
CA TYR A 25 7.32 10.84 9.93
C TYR A 25 7.20 9.84 8.80
N ILE A 26 6.03 9.80 8.18
CA ILE A 26 5.73 8.95 7.04
C ILE A 26 5.54 9.83 5.80
N ALA A 27 6.21 9.45 4.72
CA ALA A 27 5.96 9.99 3.39
C ALA A 27 4.97 9.06 2.67
N PRO A 28 3.72 9.49 2.42
CA PRO A 28 2.72 8.71 1.69
C PRO A 28 3.21 8.40 0.28
N GLU A 29 3.90 9.33 -0.38
CA GLU A 29 4.44 9.16 -1.73
C GLU A 29 5.41 7.98 -1.82
N LYS A 30 6.26 7.80 -0.80
CA LYS A 30 7.17 6.64 -0.72
C LYS A 30 6.39 5.32 -0.61
N ILE A 31 5.33 5.31 0.18
CA ILE A 31 4.47 4.14 0.38
C ILE A 31 3.68 3.84 -0.90
N GLU A 32 3.07 4.85 -1.50
CA GLU A 32 2.37 4.79 -2.79
C GLU A 32 3.28 4.24 -3.88
N MET A 33 4.48 4.80 -4.06
CA MET A 33 5.45 4.31 -5.04
C MET A 33 5.84 2.85 -4.80
N ALA A 34 5.98 2.43 -3.54
CA ALA A 34 6.29 1.04 -3.22
C ALA A 34 5.15 0.11 -3.65
N TYR A 35 3.90 0.44 -3.31
CA TYR A 35 2.74 -0.36 -3.68
C TYR A 35 2.39 -0.28 -5.16
N GLN A 36 2.65 0.85 -5.83
CA GLN A 36 2.45 1.04 -7.27
C GLN A 36 3.32 0.10 -8.11
N THR A 37 4.38 -0.49 -7.53
CA THR A 37 5.11 -1.58 -8.20
C THR A 37 4.34 -2.90 -8.29
N CYS A 38 3.23 -3.04 -7.57
CA CYS A 38 2.34 -4.18 -7.64
C CYS A 38 1.42 -4.06 -8.86
N LYS A 39 1.55 -4.96 -9.83
CA LYS A 39 0.71 -5.00 -11.05
C LYS A 39 -0.78 -5.16 -10.77
N LEU A 40 -1.15 -5.61 -9.57
CA LEU A 40 -2.54 -5.77 -9.15
C LEU A 40 -3.21 -4.43 -8.81
N ILE A 41 -2.44 -3.35 -8.68
CA ILE A 41 -2.93 -2.04 -8.30
C ILE A 41 -2.85 -1.13 -9.52
N SER A 42 -3.98 -0.54 -9.88
CA SER A 42 -4.04 0.52 -10.90
C SER A 42 -3.68 1.87 -10.29
N GLN A 43 -4.25 2.19 -9.13
CA GLN A 43 -4.00 3.44 -8.41
C GLN A 43 -4.01 3.21 -6.91
N ILE A 44 -3.13 3.89 -6.17
CA ILE A 44 -3.12 3.90 -4.72
C ILE A 44 -3.05 5.34 -4.22
N PHE A 45 -3.78 5.62 -3.16
CA PHE A 45 -3.74 6.88 -2.44
C PHE A 45 -3.57 6.61 -0.95
N VAL A 46 -2.50 7.11 -0.35
CA VAL A 46 -2.20 6.91 1.07
C VAL A 46 -2.50 8.19 1.84
N ASP A 47 -3.40 8.09 2.81
CA ASP A 47 -3.76 9.17 3.71
C ASP A 47 -3.44 8.78 5.16
N GLY A 48 -2.74 9.67 5.87
CA GLY A 48 -2.34 9.45 7.25
C GLY A 48 -2.95 10.49 8.16
N ASN A 49 -3.92 10.10 8.98
CA ASN A 49 -4.40 10.98 10.04
C ASN A 49 -3.42 10.96 11.23
N SER A 50 -2.92 12.12 11.65
CA SER A 50 -2.02 12.25 12.82
C SER A 50 -2.60 11.72 14.13
N GLN A 51 -3.91 11.49 14.22
CA GLN A 51 -4.56 10.86 15.38
C GLN A 51 -4.49 9.32 15.38
N LYS A 52 -4.17 8.67 14.25
CA LYS A 52 -4.05 7.22 14.16
C LYS A 52 -2.58 6.79 14.08
N ASN A 53 -2.28 5.59 14.60
CA ASN A 53 -0.93 5.02 14.63
C ASN A 53 -0.54 4.31 13.31
N TYR A 54 -1.45 4.31 12.33
CA TYR A 54 -1.27 3.64 11.05
C TYR A 54 -1.78 4.53 9.91
N PRO A 55 -1.09 4.56 8.76
CA PRO A 55 -1.63 5.18 7.56
C PRO A 55 -2.77 4.32 6.99
N VAL A 56 -3.79 4.97 6.46
CA VAL A 56 -4.86 4.34 5.70
C VAL A 56 -4.55 4.53 4.22
N ALA A 57 -4.89 3.56 3.37
CA ALA A 57 -4.75 3.76 1.92
C ALA A 57 -5.99 3.30 1.19
N ILE A 58 -6.37 4.09 0.19
CA ILE A 58 -7.40 3.75 -0.78
C ILE A 58 -6.68 3.12 -1.97
N VAL A 59 -7.03 1.88 -2.28
CA VAL A 59 -6.41 1.11 -3.35
C VAL A 59 -7.47 0.83 -4.41
N VAL A 60 -7.16 1.17 -5.65
CA VAL A 60 -7.93 0.80 -6.83
C VAL A 60 -7.23 -0.38 -7.49
N PRO A 61 -7.76 -1.61 -7.38
CA PRO A 61 -7.17 -2.76 -8.02
C PRO A 61 -7.36 -2.68 -9.54
N ASP A 62 -6.39 -3.20 -10.28
CA ASP A 62 -6.53 -3.41 -11.72
C ASP A 62 -7.36 -4.67 -11.96
N PHE A 63 -8.59 -4.53 -12.45
CA PHE A 63 -9.51 -5.67 -12.64
C PHE A 63 -8.98 -6.71 -13.63
N THR A 64 -8.13 -6.33 -14.58
CA THR A 64 -7.56 -7.24 -15.58
C THR A 64 -6.53 -8.15 -14.93
N GLU A 65 -5.54 -7.55 -14.25
CA GLU A 65 -4.50 -8.29 -13.53
C GLU A 65 -5.07 -9.01 -12.30
N LEU A 66 -6.06 -8.43 -11.63
CA LEU A 66 -6.78 -9.07 -10.55
C LEU A 66 -7.46 -10.36 -11.03
N ARG A 67 -8.23 -10.32 -12.13
CA ARG A 67 -8.86 -11.51 -12.71
C ARG A 67 -7.83 -12.56 -13.14
N SER A 68 -6.68 -12.13 -13.64
CA SER A 68 -5.54 -13.02 -13.95
C SER A 68 -5.00 -13.69 -12.68
N ALA A 69 -4.77 -12.93 -11.61
CA ALA A 69 -4.29 -13.44 -10.33
C ALA A 69 -5.30 -14.34 -9.60
N LEU A 70 -6.60 -14.03 -9.69
CA LEU A 70 -7.68 -14.88 -9.18
C LEU A 70 -7.76 -16.19 -9.95
N SER A 71 -7.48 -16.19 -11.26
CA SER A 71 -7.38 -17.42 -12.07
C SER A 71 -6.26 -18.33 -11.56
N ASN A 72 -5.15 -17.75 -11.11
CA ASN A 72 -4.03 -18.50 -10.55
C ASN A 72 -4.28 -19.00 -9.11
N SER A 73 -5.30 -18.47 -8.43
CA SER A 73 -5.67 -18.89 -7.07
C SER A 73 -6.73 -19.98 -7.10
N LYS A 74 -6.38 -21.20 -6.68
CA LYS A 74 -7.29 -22.37 -6.64
C LYS A 74 -8.60 -22.12 -5.87
N VAL A 75 -8.59 -21.21 -4.91
CA VAL A 75 -9.75 -20.88 -4.05
C VAL A 75 -10.65 -19.83 -4.70
N LEU A 76 -10.09 -18.94 -5.53
CA LEU A 76 -10.80 -17.76 -6.05
C LEU A 76 -11.12 -17.84 -7.55
N GLN A 77 -10.80 -18.93 -8.23
CA GLN A 77 -11.06 -19.08 -9.67
C GLN A 77 -12.55 -18.87 -10.04
N HIS A 78 -13.47 -19.28 -9.17
CA HIS A 78 -14.91 -19.11 -9.37
C HIS A 78 -15.34 -17.63 -9.34
N HIS A 79 -14.60 -16.77 -8.64
CA HIS A 79 -14.89 -15.35 -8.49
C HIS A 79 -14.49 -14.55 -9.74
N LYS A 80 -13.71 -15.12 -10.66
CA LYS A 80 -13.32 -14.47 -11.93
C LYS A 80 -14.52 -14.05 -12.79
N LYS A 81 -15.67 -14.70 -12.65
CA LYS A 81 -16.88 -14.36 -13.43
C LYS A 81 -17.75 -13.29 -12.78
N LEU A 82 -17.43 -12.86 -11.56
CA LEU A 82 -18.18 -11.84 -10.86
C LEU A 82 -17.96 -10.46 -11.50
N LEU A 83 -18.94 -9.59 -11.32
CA LEU A 83 -18.85 -8.18 -11.70
C LEU A 83 -17.73 -7.49 -10.91
N ASP A 84 -17.16 -6.44 -11.47
CA ASP A 84 -16.08 -5.67 -10.82
C ASP A 84 -16.48 -5.18 -9.42
N SER A 85 -17.74 -4.72 -9.28
CA SER A 85 -18.28 -4.30 -7.98
C SER A 85 -18.43 -5.43 -6.96
N GLU A 86 -18.67 -6.66 -7.42
CA GLU A 86 -18.80 -7.84 -6.54
C GLU A 86 -17.42 -8.32 -6.07
N LEU A 87 -16.40 -8.18 -6.93
CA LEU A 87 -15.01 -8.47 -6.57
C LEU A 87 -14.51 -7.54 -5.46
N CYS A 88 -14.75 -6.24 -5.57
CA CYS A 88 -14.36 -5.27 -4.53
C CYS A 88 -15.14 -5.41 -3.22
N ARG A 89 -16.37 -5.93 -3.27
CA ARG A 89 -17.17 -6.23 -2.07
C ARG A 89 -16.78 -7.54 -1.39
N ASN A 90 -16.01 -8.39 -2.07
CA ASN A 90 -15.65 -9.68 -1.53
C ASN A 90 -14.43 -9.56 -0.62
N GLU A 91 -14.65 -9.77 0.67
CA GLU A 91 -13.59 -9.68 1.69
C GLU A 91 -12.42 -10.65 1.43
N THR A 92 -12.68 -11.79 0.77
CA THR A 92 -11.64 -12.76 0.42
C THR A 92 -10.73 -12.23 -0.68
N VAL A 93 -11.30 -11.53 -1.67
CA VAL A 93 -10.54 -10.87 -2.74
C VAL A 93 -9.73 -9.72 -2.17
N ASN A 94 -10.32 -8.91 -1.28
CA ASN A 94 -9.62 -7.82 -0.61
C ASN A 94 -8.45 -8.34 0.22
N LYS A 95 -8.64 -9.40 1.01
CA LYS A 95 -7.56 -10.07 1.76
C LYS A 95 -6.46 -10.61 0.84
N PHE A 96 -6.82 -11.20 -0.30
CA PHE A 96 -5.85 -11.69 -1.28
C PHE A 96 -5.03 -10.54 -1.88
N VAL A 97 -5.66 -9.43 -2.26
CA VAL A 97 -4.97 -8.24 -2.75
C VAL A 97 -4.05 -7.67 -1.67
N LEU A 98 -4.56 -7.55 -0.44
CA LEU A 98 -3.79 -7.06 0.71
C LEU A 98 -2.58 -7.94 1.01
N GLU A 99 -2.70 -9.27 0.92
CA GLU A 99 -1.58 -10.19 1.10
C GLU A 99 -0.50 -9.97 0.03
N LYS A 100 -0.91 -9.82 -1.24
CA LYS A 100 0.02 -9.52 -2.34
C LYS A 100 0.70 -8.18 -2.16
N MET A 101 -0.05 -7.17 -1.73
CA MET A 101 0.49 -5.85 -1.38
C MET A 101 1.51 -5.93 -0.23
N ASN A 102 1.18 -6.67 0.83
CA ASN A 102 2.09 -6.89 1.96
C ASN A 102 3.36 -7.64 1.56
N GLY A 103 3.27 -8.56 0.58
CA GLY A 103 4.43 -9.19 -0.04
C GLY A 103 5.35 -8.18 -0.71
N VAL A 104 4.79 -7.29 -1.54
CA VAL A 104 5.55 -6.20 -2.19
C VAL A 104 6.14 -5.24 -1.16
N ALA A 105 5.38 -4.89 -0.12
CA ALA A 105 5.85 -4.02 0.95
C ALA A 105 7.04 -4.62 1.70
N THR A 106 7.01 -5.92 1.96
CA THR A 106 8.10 -6.64 2.62
C THR A 106 9.35 -6.71 1.71
N LEU A 107 9.17 -6.93 0.40
CA LEU A 107 10.26 -6.87 -0.58
C LEU A 107 10.90 -5.49 -0.68
N LYS A 108 10.12 -4.42 -0.49
CA LYS A 108 10.58 -3.03 -0.49
C LYS A 108 11.13 -2.58 0.86
N LEU A 109 11.28 -3.49 1.84
CA LEU A 109 11.77 -3.20 3.19
C LEU A 109 10.96 -2.09 3.89
N LEU A 110 9.67 -1.97 3.58
CA LEU A 110 8.77 -1.07 4.31
C LEU A 110 8.69 -1.55 5.76
N LYS A 111 8.95 -0.63 6.70
CA LYS A 111 8.88 -0.92 8.13
C LYS A 111 7.44 -1.23 8.54
N GLY A 112 7.25 -1.94 9.65
CA GLY A 112 5.92 -2.42 10.07
C GLY A 112 4.85 -1.33 10.19
N PHE A 113 5.25 -0.10 10.51
CA PHE A 113 4.38 1.08 10.60
C PHE A 113 4.10 1.78 9.25
N GLU A 114 4.80 1.40 8.17
CA GLU A 114 4.52 1.84 6.79
C GLU A 114 3.59 0.86 6.06
N LYS A 115 3.21 -0.27 6.70
CA LYS A 115 2.28 -1.23 6.11
C LYS A 115 0.85 -0.73 6.24
N VAL A 116 0.09 -0.85 5.16
CA VAL A 116 -1.33 -0.48 5.14
C VAL A 116 -2.11 -1.61 5.78
N CYS A 117 -2.91 -1.27 6.79
CA CYS A 117 -3.88 -2.18 7.40
C CYS A 117 -5.29 -1.86 6.92
N ASP A 118 -6.05 -2.91 6.65
CA ASP A 118 -7.49 -2.85 6.38
C ASP A 118 -8.23 -2.77 7.73
N GLU A 119 -9.23 -1.90 7.84
CA GLU A 119 -10.15 -1.77 9.00
C GLU A 119 -11.57 -2.15 8.57
#